data_AF-A0A958Q4Z3-F1
#
_entry.id   AF-A0A958Q4Z3-F1
#
_cell.length_a   1.000
_cell.length_b   1.000
_cell.length_c   1.000
_cell.angle_alpha   90.00
_cell.angle_beta   90.00
_cell.angle_gamma   90.00
#
_symmetry.space_group_name_H-M   'P 1'
#
loop_
_entity.id
_entity.type
_entity.pdbx_description
1 polymer ?
#
loop_
_entity_poly.entity_id
_entity_poly.type
_entity_poly.pdbx_seq_one_letter_code
_entity_poly.pdbx_strand_id
1 'polypeptide(L)'
;MHNEGGYVLLTVYVFLSALLALLGVYFTVSEIELATTKHSKDSATGFYTAEAALNVRAKEIRDIFVGYNRPTGTTPSTSTPCENGDNGSGDFVCDALALNNRTAMHYVEEAAGNPLMLTIPPGELYQNLNAQEYRYTVRSMAKNIEQRPEAILELRFKSRLVPLFQFVAFYNKDLEILPGPTMNLSGPIHTNGDLYLNANNALNIAGQITTAGDLYRGRKNDSSCNSKPVTALDPANPLAILPSCASRTLVPNGDLTPWNGMVESGVDVVTVPEPDALHPTQGEIYWDKADLRLMLRLNGSHVPITDANSSTGIYVMNSDLSVNATETLALHGCTGSIGGLSVGASSSFYNNREGAFIKMAEIDIQALLNCLHTTNWLGEGLHLDDNSEGGLVFHFSVNGPSSSGVNNYGVRVRNASELQSSDGAAPDVIGMTVVSDQAFYTAGNYNSTNKIPAAILCDSINVLSNNWNLNDSTSTSSLNSRVASNTTINAAFLSGTDSTGGAEGAAGQGGGYNGGLENYPRFHESWSGRTLTYRGSFVSLNTPQHVDGAWVYGSPQYTAPGRNWDYDTDFNDASNLPPLSPRFVYLRQELFVRDFEQ
;
A
#
# COMPACT_ATOMS: atom_id res chain seq x y z
N MET A 1 69.45 60.56 61.33
CA MET A 1 68.15 60.69 60.64
C MET A 1 68.14 59.67 59.53
N HIS A 2 67.48 58.53 59.75
CA HIS A 2 67.38 57.42 58.81
C HIS A 2 66.24 57.72 57.82
N ASN A 3 66.50 57.50 56.52
CA ASN A 3 65.67 57.98 55.43
C ASN A 3 64.50 57.00 55.16
N GLU A 4 63.50 56.97 56.04
CA GLU A 4 62.36 56.02 55.99
C GLU A 4 61.32 56.33 54.90
N GLY A 5 61.41 57.49 54.23
CA GLY A 5 60.45 57.88 53.17
C GLY A 5 60.57 57.11 51.84
N GLY A 6 61.73 56.50 51.54
CA GLY A 6 61.97 55.81 50.27
C GLY A 6 61.35 54.40 50.19
N TYR A 7 61.22 53.71 51.32
CA TYR A 7 60.72 52.32 51.37
C TYR A 7 59.18 52.26 51.30
N VAL A 8 58.50 53.26 51.87
CA VAL A 8 57.03 53.41 51.81
C VAL A 8 56.57 53.72 50.39
N LEU A 9 57.29 54.58 49.67
CA LEU A 9 56.98 54.88 48.27
C LEU A 9 57.10 53.64 47.38
N LEU A 10 58.16 52.84 47.58
CA LEU A 10 58.44 51.65 46.77
C LEU A 10 57.44 50.52 47.02
N THR A 11 57.03 50.32 48.28
CA THR A 11 55.96 49.36 48.64
C THR A 11 54.59 49.78 48.11
N VAL A 12 54.26 51.07 48.15
CA VAL A 12 53.02 51.63 47.56
C VAL A 12 53.00 51.47 46.03
N TYR A 13 54.12 51.70 45.34
CA TYR A 13 54.21 51.48 43.90
C TYR A 13 54.08 50.00 43.51
N VAL A 14 54.66 49.09 44.29
CA VAL A 14 54.50 47.63 44.07
C VAL A 14 53.06 47.18 44.32
N PHE A 15 52.39 47.74 45.34
CA PHE A 15 50.97 47.45 45.59
C PHE A 15 50.06 48.03 44.49
N LEU A 16 50.34 49.25 44.03
CA LEU A 16 49.61 49.88 42.93
C LEU A 16 49.82 49.14 41.60
N SER A 17 51.03 48.68 41.30
CA SER A 17 51.30 47.90 40.09
C SER A 17 50.63 46.52 40.15
N ALA A 18 50.62 45.87 41.32
CA ALA A 18 49.87 44.63 41.54
C ALA A 18 48.34 44.82 41.39
N LEU A 19 47.79 45.92 41.92
CA LEU A 19 46.38 46.27 41.76
C LEU A 19 46.01 46.58 40.31
N LEU A 20 46.85 47.31 39.57
CA LEU A 20 46.67 47.58 38.14
C LEU A 20 46.75 46.30 37.30
N ALA A 21 47.66 45.38 37.65
CA ALA A 21 47.76 44.08 37.01
C ALA A 21 46.50 43.23 37.26
N LEU A 22 45.99 43.20 38.50
CA LEU A 22 44.74 42.52 38.84
C LEU A 22 43.53 43.13 38.12
N LEU A 23 43.45 44.47 38.02
CA LEU A 23 42.39 45.16 37.30
C LEU A 23 42.44 44.85 35.80
N GLY A 24 43.65 44.78 35.22
CA GLY A 24 43.87 44.39 33.83
C GLY A 24 43.43 42.95 33.56
N VAL A 25 43.77 42.01 34.45
CA VAL A 25 43.31 40.62 34.38
C VAL A 25 41.80 40.53 34.53
N TYR A 26 41.19 41.28 35.45
CA TYR A 26 39.73 41.31 35.60
C TYR A 26 39.02 41.82 34.34
N PHE A 27 39.55 42.88 33.72
CA PHE A 27 38.97 43.45 32.50
C PHE A 27 39.07 42.47 31.31
N THR A 28 40.23 41.83 31.12
CA THR A 28 40.40 40.84 30.05
C THR A 28 39.53 39.60 30.27
N VAL A 29 39.43 39.11 31.51
CA VAL A 29 38.52 38.00 31.84
C VAL A 29 37.07 38.38 31.59
N SER A 30 36.65 39.59 31.99
CA SER A 30 35.28 40.05 31.78
C SER A 30 34.94 40.24 30.28
N GLU A 31 35.87 40.73 29.46
CA GLU A 31 35.67 40.79 28.01
C GLU A 31 35.58 39.40 27.39
N ILE A 32 36.41 38.45 27.82
CA ILE A 32 36.34 37.05 27.35
C ILE A 32 35.01 36.42 27.76
N GLU A 33 34.53 36.64 29.00
CA GLU A 33 33.24 36.11 29.47
C GLU A 33 32.06 36.71 28.70
N LEU A 34 32.08 38.01 28.43
CA LEU A 34 31.04 38.66 27.63
C LEU A 34 31.06 38.18 26.17
N ALA A 35 32.25 38.05 25.57
CA ALA A 35 32.41 37.53 24.21
C ALA A 35 31.94 36.07 24.11
N THR A 36 32.36 35.20 25.04
CA THR A 36 31.95 33.79 25.08
C THR A 36 30.45 33.64 25.34
N THR A 37 29.86 34.42 26.24
CA THR A 37 28.41 34.44 26.49
C THR A 37 27.64 34.89 25.24
N LYS A 38 28.11 35.93 24.55
CA LYS A 38 27.51 36.38 23.30
C LYS A 38 27.61 35.33 22.20
N HIS A 39 28.78 34.73 22.00
CA HIS A 39 28.97 33.63 21.03
C HIS A 39 28.08 32.43 21.35
N SER A 40 27.94 32.07 22.63
CA SER A 40 27.04 30.99 23.05
C SER A 40 25.59 31.29 22.73
N LYS A 41 25.12 32.51 23.03
CA LYS A 41 23.75 32.97 22.70
C LYS A 41 23.51 33.00 21.19
N ASP A 42 24.46 33.54 20.44
CA ASP A 42 24.36 33.67 18.98
C ASP A 42 24.36 32.29 18.32
N SER A 43 25.23 31.38 18.76
CA SER A 43 25.25 29.99 18.30
C SER A 43 23.95 29.25 18.63
N ALA A 44 23.39 29.42 19.82
CA ALA A 44 22.11 28.82 20.18
C ALA A 44 20.97 29.35 19.31
N THR A 45 20.96 30.65 19.02
CA THR A 45 19.92 31.26 18.18
C THR A 45 20.06 30.85 16.71
N GLY A 46 21.28 30.80 16.20
CA GLY A 46 21.60 30.26 14.87
C GLY A 46 21.18 28.79 14.74
N PHE A 47 21.43 27.98 15.77
CA PHE A 47 21.01 26.57 15.82
C PHE A 47 19.49 26.44 15.65
N TYR A 48 18.68 27.14 16.45
CA TYR A 48 17.22 27.06 16.34
C TYR A 48 16.70 27.57 14.99
N THR A 49 17.40 28.55 14.40
CA THR A 49 17.04 29.08 13.07
C THR A 49 17.31 28.04 11.97
N ALA A 50 18.47 27.38 12.00
CA ALA A 50 18.80 26.29 11.08
C ALA A 50 17.88 25.07 11.29
N GLU A 51 17.55 24.73 12.54
CA GLU A 51 16.65 23.62 12.87
C GLU A 51 15.23 23.87 12.34
N ALA A 52 14.73 25.10 12.47
CA ALA A 52 13.45 25.50 11.90
C ALA A 52 13.45 25.33 10.37
N ALA A 53 14.50 25.80 9.69
CA ALA A 53 14.62 25.66 8.24
C ALA A 53 14.70 24.20 7.79
N LEU A 54 15.46 23.36 8.51
CA LEU A 54 15.51 21.91 8.25
C LEU A 54 14.15 21.26 8.34
N ASN A 55 13.38 21.54 9.40
CA ASN A 55 12.08 20.93 9.61
C ASN A 55 11.05 21.39 8.56
N VAL A 56 11.07 22.66 8.18
CA VAL A 56 10.23 23.19 7.10
C VAL A 56 10.56 22.48 5.79
N ARG A 57 11.83 22.43 5.40
CA ARG A 57 12.23 21.80 4.14
C ARG A 57 12.00 20.30 4.14
N ALA A 58 12.29 19.61 5.24
CA ALA A 58 12.00 18.19 5.35
C ALA A 58 10.51 17.93 5.23
N LYS A 59 9.64 18.77 5.80
CA LYS A 59 8.19 18.65 5.59
C LYS A 59 7.82 18.82 4.11
N GLU A 60 8.30 19.87 3.45
CA GLU A 60 8.02 20.08 2.01
C GLU A 60 8.40 18.86 1.18
N ILE A 61 9.58 18.28 1.43
CA ILE A 61 10.02 17.08 0.70
C ILE A 61 9.21 15.84 1.09
N ARG A 62 8.84 15.70 2.36
CA ARG A 62 7.97 14.61 2.82
C ARG A 62 6.59 14.68 2.16
N ASP A 63 6.05 15.88 1.99
CA ASP A 63 4.76 16.12 1.34
C ASP A 63 4.80 15.72 -0.14
N ILE A 64 5.97 15.75 -0.81
CA ILE A 64 6.12 15.24 -2.19
C ILE A 64 5.94 13.72 -2.25
N PHE A 65 6.38 12.98 -1.23
CA PHE A 65 6.18 11.52 -1.20
C PHE A 65 4.72 11.11 -1.03
N VAL A 66 3.86 12.04 -0.62
CA VAL A 66 2.41 11.84 -0.61
C VAL A 66 1.93 11.74 -2.06
N GLY A 67 1.27 10.62 -2.40
CA GLY A 67 0.83 10.35 -3.76
C GLY A 67 1.89 9.74 -4.69
N TYR A 68 2.91 9.05 -4.15
CA TYR A 68 3.93 8.31 -4.92
C TYR A 68 4.89 9.17 -5.76
N ASN A 69 4.82 10.50 -5.64
CA ASN A 69 5.77 11.37 -6.32
C ASN A 69 7.15 11.28 -5.65
N ARG A 70 8.17 11.63 -6.43
CA ARG A 70 9.53 11.72 -5.93
C ARG A 70 10.03 13.14 -6.12
N PRO A 71 10.80 13.68 -5.16
CA PRO A 71 11.53 14.92 -5.34
C PRO A 71 12.40 14.83 -6.59
N THR A 72 12.43 15.91 -7.37
CA THR A 72 13.21 16.01 -8.61
C THR A 72 14.04 17.27 -8.61
N GLY A 73 15.19 17.25 -9.30
CA GLY A 73 16.03 18.43 -9.44
C GLY A 73 17.50 18.09 -9.47
N THR A 74 18.33 19.12 -9.32
CA THR A 74 19.78 19.00 -9.25
C THR A 74 20.26 19.65 -7.97
N THR A 75 20.96 18.91 -7.13
CA THR A 75 21.58 19.43 -5.90
C THR A 75 22.68 20.45 -6.26
N PRO A 76 22.80 21.57 -5.50
CA PRO A 76 23.94 22.49 -5.60
C PRO A 76 25.28 21.77 -5.44
N SER A 77 26.35 22.33 -6.01
CA SER A 77 27.70 21.76 -5.86
C SER A 77 28.21 21.84 -4.42
N THR A 78 29.15 20.94 -4.08
CA THR A 78 29.67 20.81 -2.72
C THR A 78 30.70 21.87 -2.31
N SER A 79 31.24 22.65 -3.26
CA SER A 79 32.32 23.59 -2.98
C SER A 79 31.82 24.95 -2.47
N THR A 80 30.72 25.47 -3.02
CA THR A 80 30.07 26.72 -2.58
C THR A 80 28.54 26.65 -2.77
N PRO A 81 27.84 25.72 -2.08
CA PRO A 81 26.41 25.55 -2.26
C PRO A 81 25.64 26.83 -1.90
N CYS A 82 24.67 27.19 -2.73
CA CYS A 82 23.83 28.38 -2.55
C CYS A 82 24.59 29.72 -2.60
N GLU A 83 25.78 29.73 -3.20
CA GLU A 83 26.58 30.92 -3.45
C GLU A 83 26.99 31.00 -4.92
N ASN A 84 27.34 32.19 -5.41
CA ASN A 84 27.87 32.41 -6.77
C ASN A 84 26.98 31.88 -7.92
N GLY A 85 25.67 31.77 -7.69
CA GLY A 85 24.70 31.28 -8.68
C GLY A 85 24.52 29.76 -8.70
N ASP A 86 25.21 29.02 -7.82
CA ASP A 86 25.05 27.58 -7.64
C ASP A 86 23.84 27.27 -6.74
N ASN A 87 22.64 27.40 -7.33
CA ASN A 87 21.39 27.28 -6.58
C ASN A 87 20.73 25.91 -6.70
N GLY A 88 21.25 24.98 -7.51
CA GLY A 88 20.54 23.76 -7.85
C GLY A 88 19.24 24.03 -8.63
N SER A 89 18.33 23.05 -8.67
CA SER A 89 17.04 23.17 -9.37
C SER A 89 15.95 22.28 -8.75
N GLY A 90 14.69 22.54 -9.12
CA GLY A 90 13.54 21.74 -8.69
C GLY A 90 13.38 21.73 -7.17
N ASP A 91 13.03 20.56 -6.64
CA ASP A 91 12.87 20.30 -5.20
C ASP A 91 14.22 20.33 -4.45
N PHE A 92 15.34 20.33 -5.18
CA PHE A 92 16.69 20.38 -4.60
C PHE A 92 17.30 21.77 -4.56
N VAL A 93 16.56 22.78 -5.04
CA VAL A 93 17.01 24.17 -5.09
C VAL A 93 17.32 24.73 -3.71
N CYS A 94 18.25 25.67 -3.66
CA CYS A 94 18.52 26.51 -2.50
C CYS A 94 17.32 27.39 -2.16
N ASP A 95 16.95 27.41 -0.89
CA ASP A 95 15.94 28.31 -0.33
C ASP A 95 16.41 28.88 1.03
N ALA A 96 15.68 29.87 1.55
CA ALA A 96 16.08 30.65 2.71
C ALA A 96 14.91 30.88 3.68
N LEU A 97 15.13 30.59 4.96
CA LEU A 97 14.19 30.94 6.04
C LEU A 97 14.78 32.02 6.92
N ALA A 98 14.07 33.14 7.09
CA ALA A 98 14.49 34.24 7.96
C ALA A 98 13.77 34.19 9.32
N LEU A 99 14.53 34.09 10.41
CA LEU A 99 14.02 34.08 11.80
C LEU A 99 14.97 34.86 12.71
N ASN A 100 14.44 35.70 13.60
CA ASN A 100 15.23 36.41 14.63
C ASN A 100 16.51 37.10 14.12
N ASN A 101 16.41 37.85 13.02
CA ASN A 101 17.53 38.53 12.34
C ASN A 101 18.65 37.61 11.84
N ARG A 102 18.32 36.35 11.56
CA ARG A 102 19.19 35.37 10.91
C ARG A 102 18.50 34.84 9.68
N THR A 103 19.30 34.38 8.72
CA THR A 103 18.83 33.71 7.52
C THR A 103 19.44 32.32 7.49
N ALA A 104 18.60 31.29 7.47
CA ALA A 104 19.00 29.91 7.28
C ALA A 104 18.83 29.50 5.82
N MET A 105 19.95 29.42 5.11
CA MET A 105 20.01 28.85 3.76
C MET A 105 19.93 27.33 3.85
N HIS A 106 19.14 26.69 2.99
CA HIS A 106 18.96 25.25 3.02
C HIS A 106 18.70 24.68 1.64
N TYR A 107 19.05 23.40 1.45
CA TYR A 107 18.91 22.67 0.19
C TYR A 107 18.84 21.16 0.45
N VAL A 108 18.55 20.38 -0.59
CA VAL A 108 18.38 18.93 -0.51
C VAL A 108 19.42 18.23 -1.38
N GLU A 109 20.03 17.20 -0.81
CA GLU A 109 20.99 16.31 -1.45
C GLU A 109 20.39 14.90 -1.55
N GLU A 110 20.32 14.37 -2.76
CA GLU A 110 19.95 12.98 -2.99
C GLU A 110 21.17 12.07 -2.86
N ALA A 111 21.04 10.98 -2.10
CA ALA A 111 22.12 10.02 -1.96
C ALA A 111 22.40 9.27 -3.27
N ALA A 112 23.69 9.10 -3.60
CA ALA A 112 24.09 8.27 -4.73
C ALA A 112 23.59 6.82 -4.57
N GLY A 113 23.11 6.23 -5.67
CA GLY A 113 22.64 4.85 -5.70
C GLY A 113 21.17 4.64 -5.31
N ASN A 114 20.38 5.71 -5.18
CA ASN A 114 18.92 5.59 -5.09
C ASN A 114 18.32 5.05 -6.41
N PRO A 115 17.26 4.22 -6.34
CA PRO A 115 16.77 3.52 -5.16
C PRO A 115 17.68 2.38 -4.74
N LEU A 116 17.78 2.15 -3.42
CA LEU A 116 18.38 0.96 -2.85
C LEU A 116 17.31 -0.11 -2.64
N MET A 117 17.48 -1.28 -3.25
CA MET A 117 16.68 -2.46 -2.94
C MET A 117 17.19 -3.09 -1.63
N LEU A 118 16.32 -3.27 -0.64
CA LEU A 118 16.68 -4.00 0.58
C LEU A 118 15.50 -4.76 1.19
N THR A 119 15.80 -5.67 2.10
CA THR A 119 14.85 -6.24 3.03
C THR A 119 14.95 -5.50 4.35
N ILE A 120 13.83 -4.99 4.87
CA ILE A 120 13.80 -4.21 6.11
C ILE A 120 14.34 -5.07 7.26
N PRO A 121 15.34 -4.59 8.03
CA PRO A 121 15.99 -5.41 9.03
C PRO A 121 15.06 -5.75 10.21
N PRO A 122 15.29 -6.88 10.91
CA PRO A 122 14.55 -7.25 12.11
C PRO A 122 14.56 -6.16 13.18
N GLY A 123 13.43 -5.99 13.86
CA GLY A 123 13.23 -4.96 14.89
C GLY A 123 12.79 -3.59 14.38
N GLU A 124 12.64 -3.40 13.07
CA GLU A 124 11.99 -2.22 12.50
C GLU A 124 10.51 -2.50 12.15
N LEU A 125 9.70 -1.44 12.06
CA LEU A 125 8.36 -1.54 11.49
C LEU A 125 8.45 -2.12 10.07
N TYR A 126 7.58 -3.10 9.78
CA TYR A 126 7.55 -3.82 8.51
C TYR A 126 8.81 -4.64 8.25
N GLN A 127 9.43 -5.16 9.32
CA GLN A 127 10.59 -6.03 9.24
C GLN A 127 10.37 -7.22 8.30
N ASN A 128 11.46 -7.66 7.67
CA ASN A 128 11.53 -8.73 6.70
C ASN A 128 10.78 -8.49 5.39
N LEU A 129 10.17 -7.32 5.20
CA LEU A 129 9.57 -6.94 3.91
C LEU A 129 10.61 -6.34 2.96
N ASN A 130 10.50 -6.66 1.68
CA ASN A 130 11.29 -6.00 0.65
C ASN A 130 10.80 -4.56 0.45
N ALA A 131 11.75 -3.65 0.29
CA ALA A 131 11.51 -2.23 0.13
C ALA A 131 12.46 -1.62 -0.91
N GLN A 132 11.98 -0.60 -1.59
CA GLN A 132 12.82 0.38 -2.28
C GLN A 132 13.04 1.57 -1.37
N GLU A 133 14.28 1.79 -0.94
CA GLU A 133 14.65 2.90 -0.07
C GLU A 133 15.32 4.01 -0.86
N TYR A 134 14.79 5.22 -0.72
CA TYR A 134 15.37 6.46 -1.20
C TYR A 134 15.88 7.24 -0.01
N ARG A 135 17.11 7.73 -0.10
CA ARG A 135 17.76 8.50 0.97
C ARG A 135 17.99 9.94 0.52
N TYR A 136 17.59 10.88 1.38
CA TYR A 136 17.77 12.31 1.16
C TYR A 136 18.35 12.96 2.40
N THR A 137 19.13 14.00 2.16
CA THR A 137 19.80 14.79 3.17
C THR A 137 19.39 16.25 2.98
N VAL A 138 18.75 16.84 3.98
CA VAL A 138 18.54 18.30 4.02
C VAL A 138 19.70 18.91 4.77
N ARG A 139 20.33 19.93 4.18
CA ARG A 139 21.37 20.73 4.82
C ARG A 139 20.84 22.12 5.09
N SER A 140 21.17 22.68 6.25
CA SER A 140 20.83 24.06 6.60
C SER A 140 22.00 24.77 7.27
N MET A 141 22.25 26.01 6.85
CA MET A 141 23.27 26.90 7.39
C MET A 141 22.62 28.21 7.82
N ALA A 142 22.61 28.48 9.12
CA ALA A 142 22.18 29.77 9.66
C ALA A 142 23.33 30.78 9.60
N LYS A 143 23.06 31.93 8.97
CA LYS A 143 23.95 33.10 8.92
C LYS A 143 23.35 34.27 9.68
N ASN A 144 24.19 35.04 10.36
CA ASN A 144 23.79 36.28 11.00
C ASN A 144 23.68 37.45 10.00
N ILE A 145 23.35 38.66 10.48
CA ILE A 145 23.23 39.86 9.63
C ILE A 145 24.52 40.23 8.89
N GLU A 146 25.68 39.81 9.40
CA GLU A 146 27.00 40.01 8.80
C GLU A 146 27.39 38.88 7.83
N GLN A 147 26.43 37.99 7.51
CA GLN A 147 26.64 36.81 6.66
C GLN A 147 27.64 35.78 7.21
N ARG A 148 27.90 35.80 8.53
CA ARG A 148 28.77 34.81 9.18
C ARG A 148 27.95 33.58 9.58
N PRO A 149 28.43 32.36 9.31
CA PRO A 149 27.77 31.13 9.74
C PRO A 149 27.81 31.02 11.28
N GLU A 150 26.67 30.66 11.87
CA GLU A 150 26.53 30.44 13.32
C GLU A 150 26.19 28.98 13.67
N ALA A 151 25.58 28.25 12.73
CA ALA A 151 25.27 26.83 12.86
C ALA A 151 25.08 26.17 11.47
N ILE A 152 25.58 24.94 11.33
CA ILE A 152 25.35 24.07 10.18
C ILE A 152 24.73 22.77 10.71
N LEU A 153 23.58 22.40 10.15
CA LEU A 153 22.82 21.23 10.55
C LEU A 153 22.49 20.36 9.35
N GLU A 154 22.38 19.06 9.60
CA GLU A 154 22.02 18.06 8.61
C GLU A 154 20.89 17.17 9.15
N LEU A 155 19.88 16.93 8.32
CA LEU A 155 18.79 16.01 8.59
C LEU A 155 18.69 14.97 7.48
N ARG A 156 18.85 13.70 7.83
CA ARG A 156 18.68 12.57 6.92
C ARG A 156 17.34 11.91 7.12
N PHE A 157 16.60 11.71 6.04
CA PHE A 157 15.39 10.89 6.05
C PHE A 157 15.40 9.91 4.87
N LYS A 158 14.68 8.82 5.10
CA LYS A 158 14.52 7.70 4.20
C LYS A 158 13.06 7.59 3.82
N SER A 159 12.77 7.44 2.53
CA SER A 159 11.46 7.07 2.02
C SER A 159 11.52 5.63 1.57
N ARG A 160 10.60 4.78 2.05
CA ARG A 160 10.53 3.37 1.66
C ARG A 160 9.24 3.09 0.94
N LEU A 161 9.35 2.52 -0.26
CA LEU A 161 8.24 1.95 -1.02
C LEU A 161 8.21 0.45 -0.77
N VAL A 162 7.13 -0.05 -0.18
CA VAL A 162 6.96 -1.47 0.19
C VAL A 162 5.77 -2.05 -0.57
N PRO A 163 5.94 -3.11 -1.38
CA PRO A 163 4.85 -3.84 -2.01
C PRO A 163 3.81 -4.36 -1.01
N LEU A 164 2.54 -4.05 -1.26
CA LEU A 164 1.39 -4.41 -0.42
C LEU A 164 1.09 -5.91 -0.43
N PHE A 165 1.44 -6.61 -1.51
CA PHE A 165 1.23 -8.06 -1.60
C PHE A 165 2.15 -8.87 -0.70
N GLN A 166 3.03 -8.23 0.07
CA GLN A 166 3.85 -8.89 1.10
C GLN A 166 3.12 -9.05 2.46
N PHE A 167 1.84 -8.71 2.53
CA PHE A 167 0.99 -8.90 3.70
C PHE A 167 0.00 -10.03 3.44
N VAL A 168 -0.30 -10.85 4.44
CA VAL A 168 -1.48 -11.73 4.34
C VAL A 168 -2.76 -10.91 4.33
N ALA A 169 -2.77 -9.79 5.07
CA ALA A 169 -3.88 -8.85 5.12
C ALA A 169 -3.37 -7.41 5.28
N PHE A 170 -3.74 -6.53 4.36
CA PHE A 170 -3.48 -5.09 4.44
C PHE A 170 -4.79 -4.32 4.21
N TYR A 171 -5.16 -3.43 5.13
CA TYR A 171 -6.38 -2.63 5.03
C TYR A 171 -6.11 -1.14 5.21
N ASN A 172 -6.52 -0.29 4.27
CA ASN A 172 -6.50 1.17 4.43
C ASN A 172 -7.75 1.70 5.17
N LYS A 173 -8.22 0.93 6.15
CA LYS A 173 -9.48 1.07 6.89
C LYS A 173 -9.49 0.06 8.02
N ASP A 174 -10.52 -0.02 8.86
CA ASP A 174 -10.54 -1.00 9.94
C ASP A 174 -10.51 -2.44 9.39
N LEU A 175 -9.82 -3.31 10.12
CA LEU A 175 -9.73 -4.73 9.83
C LEU A 175 -10.38 -5.53 10.97
N GLU A 176 -11.37 -6.35 10.64
CA GLU A 176 -12.01 -7.29 11.56
C GLU A 176 -11.74 -8.72 11.11
N ILE A 177 -11.18 -9.55 12.00
CA ILE A 177 -10.89 -10.97 11.75
C ILE A 177 -11.63 -11.80 12.80
N LEU A 178 -12.57 -12.63 12.35
CA LEU A 178 -13.43 -13.43 13.24
C LEU A 178 -13.71 -14.85 12.68
N PRO A 179 -12.68 -15.68 12.50
CA PRO A 179 -12.86 -16.99 11.93
C PRO A 179 -13.78 -17.87 12.80
N GLY A 180 -14.71 -18.55 12.13
CA GLY A 180 -15.54 -19.59 12.73
C GLY A 180 -14.69 -20.80 13.14
N PRO A 181 -14.18 -21.58 12.16
CA PRO A 181 -13.16 -22.60 12.38
C PRO A 181 -11.80 -22.03 12.80
N THR A 182 -10.82 -22.88 13.14
CA THR A 182 -9.44 -22.41 13.33
C THR A 182 -8.89 -21.81 12.04
N MET A 183 -8.30 -20.62 12.12
CA MET A 183 -7.60 -19.99 11.02
C MET A 183 -6.14 -19.75 11.41
N ASN A 184 -5.22 -20.11 10.52
CA ASN A 184 -3.79 -19.86 10.67
C ASN A 184 -3.38 -18.91 9.54
N LEU A 185 -2.70 -17.81 9.87
CA LEU A 185 -2.23 -16.81 8.92
C LEU A 185 -0.72 -16.65 9.10
N SER A 186 0.07 -17.03 8.10
CA SER A 186 1.53 -17.04 8.21
C SER A 186 2.20 -15.71 7.87
N GLY A 187 1.51 -14.82 7.13
CA GLY A 187 2.07 -13.53 6.69
C GLY A 187 1.75 -12.34 7.59
N PRO A 188 2.40 -11.18 7.37
CA PRO A 188 2.18 -9.94 8.13
C PRO A 188 0.78 -9.35 7.93
N ILE A 189 0.28 -8.66 8.95
CA ILE A 189 -1.01 -7.98 8.98
C ILE A 189 -0.81 -6.49 9.26
N HIS A 190 -1.44 -5.63 8.46
CA HIS A 190 -1.47 -4.20 8.71
C HIS A 190 -2.86 -3.61 8.48
N THR A 191 -3.23 -2.62 9.28
CA THR A 191 -4.37 -1.74 9.01
C THR A 191 -4.06 -0.28 9.36
N ASN A 192 -4.44 0.65 8.49
CA ASN A 192 -4.42 2.09 8.76
C ASN A 192 -5.57 2.54 9.69
N GLY A 193 -6.57 1.68 9.92
CA GLY A 193 -7.64 1.89 10.89
C GLY A 193 -7.45 1.06 12.16
N ASP A 194 -8.54 0.81 12.86
CA ASP A 194 -8.59 -0.04 14.05
C ASP A 194 -8.55 -1.54 13.67
N LEU A 195 -7.91 -2.36 14.51
CA LEU A 195 -7.83 -3.81 14.35
C LEU A 195 -8.71 -4.53 15.38
N TYR A 196 -9.68 -5.31 14.93
CA TYR A 196 -10.58 -6.10 15.77
C TYR A 196 -10.31 -7.60 15.60
N LEU A 197 -9.83 -8.24 16.66
CA LEU A 197 -9.50 -9.67 16.65
C LEU A 197 -10.39 -10.47 17.59
N ASN A 198 -11.08 -11.48 17.05
CA ASN A 198 -11.83 -12.45 17.83
C ASN A 198 -11.91 -13.79 17.08
N ALA A 199 -12.46 -14.85 17.68
CA ALA A 199 -12.59 -16.15 17.03
C ALA A 199 -13.73 -16.96 17.65
N ASN A 200 -14.34 -17.88 16.91
CA ASN A 200 -15.25 -18.88 17.50
C ASN A 200 -14.49 -20.16 17.93
N ASN A 201 -13.39 -20.50 17.25
CA ASN A 201 -12.50 -21.59 17.64
C ASN A 201 -11.09 -21.12 18.02
N ALA A 202 -10.30 -20.67 17.05
CA ALA A 202 -8.97 -20.08 17.28
C ALA A 202 -8.51 -19.25 16.07
N LEU A 203 -7.67 -18.25 16.32
CA LEU A 203 -6.95 -17.48 15.32
C LEU A 203 -5.46 -17.49 15.69
N ASN A 204 -4.60 -17.96 14.78
CA ASN A 204 -3.16 -18.00 14.98
C ASN A 204 -2.47 -17.19 13.89
N ILE A 205 -1.68 -16.19 14.28
CA ILE A 205 -0.99 -15.27 13.37
C ILE A 205 0.52 -15.42 13.59
N ALA A 206 1.25 -15.74 12.53
CA ALA A 206 2.70 -15.91 12.59
C ALA A 206 3.50 -14.69 12.09
N GLY A 207 2.88 -13.81 11.30
CA GLY A 207 3.52 -12.58 10.85
C GLY A 207 3.41 -11.42 11.84
N GLN A 208 4.16 -10.35 11.58
CA GLN A 208 4.06 -9.10 12.34
C GLN A 208 2.64 -8.50 12.18
N ILE A 209 2.07 -8.02 13.28
CA ILE A 209 0.77 -7.35 13.34
C ILE A 209 1.01 -5.87 13.64
N THR A 210 0.48 -5.00 12.79
CA THR A 210 0.56 -3.55 12.98
C THR A 210 -0.80 -2.91 12.75
N THR A 211 -1.15 -1.90 13.55
CA THR A 211 -2.36 -1.09 13.35
C THR A 211 -2.04 0.38 13.66
N ALA A 212 -2.44 1.28 12.77
CA ALA A 212 -2.29 2.72 13.02
C ALA A 212 -3.35 3.23 14.00
N GLY A 213 -4.51 2.57 14.05
CA GLY A 213 -5.54 2.78 15.06
C GLY A 213 -5.33 1.93 16.32
N ASP A 214 -6.45 1.66 16.97
CA ASP A 214 -6.51 0.87 18.20
C ASP A 214 -6.59 -0.64 17.90
N LEU A 215 -5.95 -1.44 18.76
CA LEU A 215 -6.11 -2.90 18.76
C LEU A 215 -7.19 -3.32 19.77
N TYR A 216 -8.22 -4.02 19.30
CA TYR A 216 -9.29 -4.57 20.12
C TYR A 216 -9.31 -6.09 20.10
N ARG A 217 -9.56 -6.69 21.28
CA ARG A 217 -10.03 -8.07 21.39
C ARG A 217 -11.55 -8.08 21.56
N GLY A 218 -12.25 -8.66 20.58
CA GLY A 218 -13.72 -8.71 20.52
C GLY A 218 -14.28 -8.15 19.21
N ARG A 219 -15.59 -8.32 19.00
CA ARG A 219 -16.28 -7.93 17.76
C ARG A 219 -16.49 -6.42 17.67
N LYS A 220 -16.38 -5.85 16.47
CA LYS A 220 -16.76 -4.46 16.18
C LYS A 220 -18.29 -4.28 16.20
N ASN A 221 -19.02 -5.21 15.58
CA ASN A 221 -20.46 -5.09 15.34
C ASN A 221 -21.36 -5.16 16.59
N ASP A 222 -21.00 -5.90 17.65
CA ASP A 222 -21.90 -6.12 18.80
C ASP A 222 -21.21 -6.14 20.17
N SER A 223 -19.92 -5.80 20.23
CA SER A 223 -19.08 -5.81 21.44
C SER A 223 -18.90 -7.17 22.13
N SER A 224 -19.36 -8.28 21.55
CA SER A 224 -19.13 -9.60 22.14
C SER A 224 -17.66 -10.03 22.01
N CYS A 225 -17.19 -10.87 22.94
CA CYS A 225 -15.88 -11.49 22.87
C CYS A 225 -15.97 -12.93 23.37
N ASN A 226 -15.50 -13.89 22.58
CA ASN A 226 -15.74 -15.31 22.86
C ASN A 226 -14.72 -15.93 23.83
N SER A 227 -13.72 -15.15 24.29
CA SER A 227 -12.57 -15.65 25.06
C SER A 227 -11.89 -16.87 24.42
N LYS A 228 -11.91 -16.94 23.08
CA LYS A 228 -11.21 -17.97 22.31
C LYS A 228 -9.78 -17.54 22.03
N PRO A 229 -8.85 -18.51 21.85
CA PRO A 229 -7.45 -18.20 21.57
C PRO A 229 -7.30 -17.33 20.32
N VAL A 230 -6.67 -16.17 20.51
CA VAL A 230 -6.10 -15.33 19.45
C VAL A 230 -4.63 -15.23 19.78
N THR A 231 -3.78 -15.88 19.01
CA THR A 231 -2.35 -15.94 19.24
C THR A 231 -1.58 -15.21 18.15
N ALA A 232 -0.52 -14.52 18.57
CA ALA A 232 0.44 -13.89 17.69
C ALA A 232 1.84 -14.40 18.05
N LEU A 233 2.68 -14.60 17.04
CA LEU A 233 4.06 -15.03 17.23
C LEU A 233 4.88 -13.96 17.94
N ASP A 234 5.54 -14.35 19.02
CA ASP A 234 6.77 -13.70 19.50
C ASP A 234 7.96 -14.51 18.93
N PRO A 235 9.11 -13.89 18.60
CA PRO A 235 10.31 -14.56 18.07
C PRO A 235 10.70 -15.91 18.72
N ALA A 236 10.30 -16.18 19.96
CA ALA A 236 10.51 -17.48 20.61
C ALA A 236 9.31 -18.44 20.56
N ASN A 237 8.08 -17.98 20.86
CA ASN A 237 6.87 -18.81 20.93
C ASN A 237 5.58 -18.00 20.64
N PRO A 238 4.48 -18.62 20.16
CA PRO A 238 3.19 -17.95 20.07
C PRO A 238 2.62 -17.57 21.45
N LEU A 239 2.18 -16.31 21.60
CA LEU A 239 1.54 -15.79 22.81
C LEU A 239 0.10 -15.35 22.52
N ALA A 240 -0.79 -15.51 23.49
CA ALA A 240 -2.18 -15.09 23.35
C ALA A 240 -2.35 -13.59 23.64
N ILE A 241 -2.94 -12.85 22.71
CA ILE A 241 -3.27 -11.42 22.88
C ILE A 241 -4.50 -11.36 23.79
N LEU A 242 -4.40 -10.92 25.04
CA LEU A 242 -5.50 -10.86 26.03
C LEU A 242 -6.33 -12.18 26.09
N PRO A 243 -5.84 -13.23 26.77
CA PRO A 243 -6.40 -14.59 26.71
C PRO A 243 -7.90 -14.71 27.05
N SER A 244 -8.43 -13.81 27.87
CA SER A 244 -9.84 -13.75 28.27
C SER A 244 -10.40 -12.35 28.15
N CYS A 245 -11.65 -12.23 27.72
CA CYS A 245 -12.38 -10.98 27.49
C CYS A 245 -13.88 -11.22 27.74
N ALA A 246 -14.52 -10.35 28.51
CA ALA A 246 -15.97 -10.41 28.76
C ALA A 246 -16.79 -9.68 27.69
N SER A 247 -16.20 -8.65 27.09
CA SER A 247 -16.72 -7.84 25.99
C SER A 247 -15.55 -7.42 25.11
N ARG A 248 -15.82 -6.62 24.06
CA ARG A 248 -14.77 -5.93 23.31
C ARG A 248 -13.93 -5.11 24.28
N THR A 249 -12.63 -5.33 24.24
CA THR A 249 -11.64 -4.72 25.13
C THR A 249 -10.51 -4.14 24.28
N LEU A 250 -10.18 -2.87 24.51
CA LEU A 250 -8.97 -2.24 23.98
C LEU A 250 -7.74 -2.94 24.57
N VAL A 251 -6.77 -3.26 23.74
CA VAL A 251 -5.46 -3.78 24.15
C VAL A 251 -4.49 -2.59 24.23
N PRO A 252 -4.12 -2.13 25.43
CA PRO A 252 -3.23 -0.98 25.57
C PRO A 252 -1.84 -1.28 25.01
N ASN A 253 -1.17 -0.28 24.41
CA ASN A 253 0.19 -0.43 23.88
C ASN A 253 1.20 -0.99 24.91
N GLY A 254 1.05 -0.66 26.19
CA GLY A 254 1.91 -1.19 27.26
C GLY A 254 1.83 -2.71 27.42
N ASP A 255 0.68 -3.31 27.09
CA ASP A 255 0.45 -4.76 27.19
C ASP A 255 1.03 -5.52 25.99
N LEU A 256 1.51 -4.82 24.95
CA LEU A 256 2.11 -5.42 23.75
C LEU A 256 3.62 -5.66 23.87
N THR A 257 4.24 -5.19 24.96
CA THR A 257 5.66 -5.41 25.24
C THR A 257 6.14 -6.87 25.14
N PRO A 258 5.34 -7.92 25.48
CA PRO A 258 5.79 -9.31 25.36
C PRO A 258 6.10 -9.79 23.93
N TRP A 259 5.65 -9.07 22.90
CA TRP A 259 5.81 -9.49 21.49
C TRP A 259 7.05 -8.91 20.80
N ASN A 260 7.90 -8.14 21.49
CA ASN A 260 9.19 -7.65 20.97
C ASN A 260 9.08 -6.97 19.57
N GLY A 261 8.03 -6.17 19.34
CA GLY A 261 7.76 -5.49 18.06
C GLY A 261 7.03 -6.35 17.01
N MET A 262 6.63 -7.58 17.34
CA MET A 262 5.77 -8.39 16.46
C MET A 262 4.31 -7.97 16.50
N VAL A 263 3.87 -7.24 17.54
CA VAL A 263 2.52 -6.68 17.65
C VAL A 263 2.66 -5.22 18.08
N GLU A 264 2.24 -4.30 17.23
CA GLU A 264 2.32 -2.86 17.47
C GLU A 264 1.00 -2.17 17.11
N SER A 265 0.56 -1.24 17.95
CA SER A 265 -0.64 -0.41 17.74
C SER A 265 -0.33 1.07 17.92
N GLY A 266 -1.07 1.93 17.23
CA GLY A 266 -0.79 3.36 17.16
C GLY A 266 0.47 3.69 16.35
N VAL A 267 0.78 2.90 15.32
CA VAL A 267 1.86 3.23 14.36
C VAL A 267 1.41 4.36 13.41
N ASP A 268 2.32 4.98 12.68
CA ASP A 268 1.95 6.00 11.70
C ASP A 268 1.14 5.38 10.54
N VAL A 269 0.12 6.10 10.09
CA VAL A 269 -0.67 5.75 8.89
C VAL A 269 0.26 5.76 7.68
N VAL A 270 0.19 4.72 6.85
CA VAL A 270 0.97 4.64 5.61
C VAL A 270 0.18 5.17 4.41
N THR A 271 0.86 5.81 3.48
CA THR A 271 0.24 6.32 2.25
C THR A 271 0.07 5.20 1.24
N VAL A 272 -1.15 4.99 0.74
CA VAL A 272 -1.55 3.94 -0.22
C VAL A 272 -2.01 4.54 -1.56
N PRO A 273 -2.14 3.75 -2.65
CA PRO A 273 -2.66 4.25 -3.92
C PRO A 273 -4.14 4.63 -3.80
N GLU A 274 -4.56 5.60 -4.59
CA GLU A 274 -5.96 6.01 -4.64
C GLU A 274 -6.85 4.93 -5.30
N PRO A 275 -8.13 4.78 -4.88
CA PRO A 275 -9.04 3.78 -5.42
C PRO A 275 -9.29 3.92 -6.93
N ASP A 276 -9.31 5.17 -7.42
CA ASP A 276 -9.62 5.48 -8.83
C ASP A 276 -8.54 4.99 -9.81
N ALA A 277 -7.39 4.54 -9.30
CA ALA A 277 -6.34 3.91 -10.10
C ALA A 277 -6.83 2.71 -10.93
N LEU A 278 -7.92 2.04 -10.51
CA LEU A 278 -8.49 0.91 -11.23
C LEU A 278 -9.39 1.32 -12.41
N HIS A 279 -9.82 2.59 -12.47
CA HIS A 279 -10.78 3.04 -13.47
C HIS A 279 -10.19 2.99 -14.89
N PRO A 280 -11.01 2.71 -15.92
CA PRO A 280 -10.58 2.70 -17.31
C PRO A 280 -10.46 4.15 -17.84
N THR A 281 -9.54 4.92 -17.28
CA THR A 281 -9.34 6.34 -17.57
C THR A 281 -7.91 6.59 -18.00
N GLN A 282 -7.73 7.42 -19.02
CA GLN A 282 -6.40 7.84 -19.47
C GLN A 282 -5.67 8.58 -18.34
N GLY A 283 -4.40 8.21 -18.09
CA GLY A 283 -3.58 8.75 -17.01
C GLY A 283 -3.54 7.86 -15.75
N GLU A 284 -4.46 6.91 -15.62
CA GLU A 284 -4.44 5.95 -14.51
C GLU A 284 -3.45 4.83 -14.79
N ILE A 285 -2.60 4.52 -13.80
CA ILE A 285 -1.45 3.63 -13.99
C ILE A 285 -1.82 2.27 -14.57
N TYR A 286 -2.88 1.64 -14.06
CA TYR A 286 -3.28 0.31 -14.51
C TYR A 286 -3.94 0.31 -15.89
N TRP A 287 -4.56 1.43 -16.28
CA TRP A 287 -5.10 1.58 -17.63
C TRP A 287 -3.99 1.89 -18.63
N ASP A 288 -3.12 2.84 -18.33
CA ASP A 288 -2.05 3.28 -19.24
C ASP A 288 -0.98 2.20 -19.45
N LYS A 289 -0.71 1.39 -18.44
CA LYS A 289 0.29 0.31 -18.49
C LYS A 289 -0.26 -1.07 -18.89
N ALA A 290 -1.56 -1.20 -19.14
CA ALA A 290 -2.11 -2.47 -19.60
C ALA A 290 -1.60 -2.85 -21.01
N ASP A 291 -1.20 -4.11 -21.16
CA ASP A 291 -0.89 -4.74 -22.45
C ASP A 291 -2.15 -5.02 -23.25
N LEU A 292 -3.24 -5.35 -22.55
CA LEU A 292 -4.55 -5.61 -23.16
C LEU A 292 -5.66 -4.89 -22.40
N ARG A 293 -6.55 -4.22 -23.15
CA ARG A 293 -7.73 -3.55 -22.60
C ARG A 293 -8.98 -4.08 -23.28
N LEU A 294 -9.83 -4.79 -22.54
CA LEU A 294 -11.11 -5.28 -23.03
C LEU A 294 -12.25 -4.54 -22.34
N MET A 295 -13.18 -4.03 -23.14
CA MET A 295 -14.33 -3.30 -22.62
C MET A 295 -15.63 -3.83 -23.23
N LEU A 296 -16.52 -4.37 -22.40
CA LEU A 296 -17.91 -4.60 -22.79
C LEU A 296 -18.64 -3.27 -22.84
N ARG A 297 -19.15 -2.89 -24.02
CA ARG A 297 -19.88 -1.64 -24.21
C ARG A 297 -21.38 -1.90 -24.25
N LEU A 298 -22.14 -1.16 -23.44
CA LEU A 298 -23.59 -1.27 -23.34
C LEU A 298 -24.26 0.01 -23.87
N ASN A 299 -25.41 -0.15 -24.54
CA ASN A 299 -26.23 0.98 -24.97
C ASN A 299 -27.08 1.55 -23.81
N GLY A 300 -27.89 2.57 -24.10
CA GLY A 300 -28.82 3.19 -23.13
C GLY A 300 -29.79 2.22 -22.45
N SER A 301 -30.08 1.07 -23.09
CA SER A 301 -30.94 0.01 -22.56
C SER A 301 -30.15 -1.12 -21.87
N HIS A 302 -28.87 -0.91 -21.59
CA HIS A 302 -28.00 -1.89 -20.91
C HIS A 302 -27.81 -3.19 -21.71
N VAL A 303 -27.88 -3.12 -23.04
CA VAL A 303 -27.65 -4.24 -23.96
C VAL A 303 -26.29 -4.07 -24.63
N PRO A 304 -25.50 -5.14 -24.81
CA PRO A 304 -24.23 -5.08 -25.54
C PRO A 304 -24.38 -4.43 -26.91
N ILE A 305 -23.49 -3.49 -27.23
CA ILE A 305 -23.42 -2.83 -28.53
C ILE A 305 -22.64 -3.75 -29.46
N THR A 306 -23.30 -4.31 -30.47
CA THR A 306 -22.67 -5.21 -31.45
C THR A 306 -22.58 -4.54 -32.82
N ASP A 307 -21.53 -4.84 -33.57
CA ASP A 307 -21.32 -4.37 -34.94
C ASP A 307 -20.57 -5.41 -35.79
N ALA A 308 -20.07 -5.00 -36.96
CA ALA A 308 -19.34 -5.89 -37.86
C ALA A 308 -17.99 -6.39 -37.28
N ASN A 309 -17.41 -5.69 -36.30
CA ASN A 309 -16.15 -6.05 -35.66
C ASN A 309 -16.37 -6.79 -34.34
N SER A 310 -17.46 -6.48 -33.61
CA SER A 310 -17.78 -7.10 -32.33
C SER A 310 -19.16 -7.76 -32.32
N SER A 311 -19.17 -9.10 -32.33
CA SER A 311 -20.40 -9.90 -32.24
C SER A 311 -20.90 -10.08 -30.80
N THR A 312 -20.05 -9.78 -29.80
CA THR A 312 -20.38 -9.93 -28.37
C THR A 312 -20.60 -8.61 -27.65
N GLY A 313 -20.16 -7.51 -28.26
CA GLY A 313 -20.10 -6.16 -27.68
C GLY A 313 -18.90 -5.89 -26.79
N ILE A 314 -17.95 -6.82 -26.71
CA ILE A 314 -16.61 -6.57 -26.17
C ILE A 314 -15.75 -5.91 -27.25
N TYR A 315 -14.98 -4.90 -26.88
CA TYR A 315 -14.07 -4.19 -27.76
C TYR A 315 -12.67 -4.19 -27.17
N VAL A 316 -11.67 -4.22 -28.05
CA VAL A 316 -10.29 -3.89 -27.67
C VAL A 316 -10.12 -2.39 -27.71
N MET A 317 -9.57 -1.84 -26.62
CA MET A 317 -9.42 -0.40 -26.43
C MET A 317 -7.95 0.01 -26.49
N ASN A 318 -7.68 1.16 -27.09
CA ASN A 318 -6.40 1.84 -26.98
C ASN A 318 -6.32 2.58 -25.63
N SER A 319 -5.10 3.00 -25.23
CA SER A 319 -4.90 3.77 -24.00
C SER A 319 -5.62 5.12 -23.98
N ASP A 320 -5.90 5.70 -25.16
CA ASP A 320 -6.67 6.94 -25.32
C ASP A 320 -8.20 6.74 -25.33
N LEU A 321 -8.68 5.54 -24.95
CA LEU A 321 -10.10 5.15 -24.93
C LEU A 321 -10.74 5.01 -26.32
N SER A 322 -9.99 5.14 -27.41
CA SER A 322 -10.50 4.81 -28.74
C SER A 322 -10.60 3.30 -28.94
N VAL A 323 -11.55 2.86 -29.77
CA VAL A 323 -11.70 1.44 -30.12
C VAL A 323 -10.65 1.05 -31.15
N ASN A 324 -9.91 -0.02 -30.90
CA ASN A 324 -9.07 -0.65 -31.90
C ASN A 324 -9.91 -1.64 -32.73
N ALA A 325 -10.40 -1.18 -33.88
CA ALA A 325 -11.34 -1.95 -34.70
C ALA A 325 -10.71 -3.21 -35.33
N THR A 326 -9.47 -3.11 -35.80
CA THR A 326 -8.71 -4.23 -36.39
C THR A 326 -8.53 -5.33 -35.36
N GLU A 327 -8.10 -4.92 -34.17
CA GLU A 327 -7.91 -5.85 -33.09
C GLU A 327 -9.25 -6.44 -32.65
N THR A 328 -10.26 -5.60 -32.40
CA THR A 328 -11.59 -6.09 -32.01
C THR A 328 -12.11 -7.18 -32.96
N LEU A 329 -11.90 -7.04 -34.28
CA LEU A 329 -12.28 -8.06 -35.25
C LEU A 329 -11.47 -9.36 -35.08
N ALA A 330 -10.15 -9.28 -34.83
CA ALA A 330 -9.30 -10.44 -34.55
C ALA A 330 -9.73 -11.18 -33.28
N LEU A 331 -10.08 -10.46 -32.20
CA LEU A 331 -10.61 -11.04 -30.96
C LEU A 331 -11.81 -11.95 -31.22
N HIS A 332 -12.73 -11.51 -32.09
CA HIS A 332 -13.95 -12.24 -32.40
C HIS A 332 -13.75 -13.37 -33.41
N GLY A 333 -12.54 -13.52 -33.96
CA GLY A 333 -12.11 -14.73 -34.67
C GLY A 333 -11.57 -15.82 -33.74
N CYS A 334 -11.31 -15.51 -32.48
CA CYS A 334 -10.66 -16.42 -31.55
C CYS A 334 -11.64 -17.39 -30.88
N THR A 335 -11.33 -18.68 -31.01
CA THR A 335 -12.19 -19.77 -30.52
C THR A 335 -11.99 -20.02 -29.04
N GLY A 336 -13.07 -20.31 -28.32
CA GLY A 336 -13.03 -20.63 -26.88
C GLY A 336 -14.33 -21.26 -26.39
N SER A 337 -14.49 -21.38 -25.07
CA SER A 337 -15.65 -22.05 -24.48
C SER A 337 -16.93 -21.19 -24.39
N ILE A 338 -16.86 -19.89 -24.70
CA ILE A 338 -17.98 -18.95 -24.52
C ILE A 338 -18.75 -18.85 -25.85
N GLY A 339 -19.75 -19.71 -26.04
CA GLY A 339 -20.50 -19.73 -27.30
C GLY A 339 -19.64 -20.04 -28.53
N GLY A 340 -18.49 -20.67 -28.34
CA GLY A 340 -17.47 -20.92 -29.36
C GLY A 340 -16.37 -19.86 -29.45
N LEU A 341 -16.41 -18.80 -28.63
CA LEU A 341 -15.46 -17.69 -28.63
C LEU A 341 -14.63 -17.61 -27.33
N SER A 342 -13.50 -16.90 -27.37
CA SER A 342 -12.66 -16.61 -26.18
C SER A 342 -13.26 -15.56 -25.24
N VAL A 343 -14.18 -14.73 -25.75
CA VAL A 343 -14.87 -13.69 -24.99
C VAL A 343 -16.37 -13.69 -25.30
N GLY A 344 -17.17 -13.14 -24.39
CA GLY A 344 -18.61 -12.97 -24.62
C GLY A 344 -19.27 -12.03 -23.61
N ALA A 345 -20.57 -11.82 -23.77
CA ALA A 345 -21.37 -11.07 -22.81
C ALA A 345 -22.52 -11.93 -22.28
N SER A 346 -22.83 -11.80 -20.99
CA SER A 346 -23.97 -12.50 -20.39
C SER A 346 -24.77 -11.59 -19.46
N SER A 347 -26.00 -11.99 -19.16
CA SER A 347 -26.82 -11.33 -18.14
C SER A 347 -27.67 -12.30 -17.33
N SER A 348 -27.26 -13.56 -17.30
CA SER A 348 -27.97 -14.68 -16.69
C SER A 348 -27.64 -14.89 -15.21
N PHE A 349 -26.50 -14.37 -14.73
CA PHE A 349 -26.09 -14.53 -13.35
C PHE A 349 -26.89 -13.61 -12.42
N TYR A 350 -27.70 -14.21 -11.55
CA TYR A 350 -28.32 -13.50 -10.43
C TYR A 350 -27.40 -13.49 -9.21
N ASN A 351 -26.96 -12.31 -8.79
CA ASN A 351 -26.22 -12.12 -7.56
C ASN A 351 -27.21 -11.92 -6.40
N ASN A 352 -27.28 -12.89 -5.49
CA ASN A 352 -28.20 -12.83 -4.35
C ASN A 352 -27.87 -11.70 -3.37
N ARG A 353 -26.62 -11.21 -3.35
CA ARG A 353 -26.17 -10.15 -2.44
C ARG A 353 -26.64 -8.79 -2.94
N GLU A 354 -26.50 -8.56 -4.24
CA GLU A 354 -26.97 -7.35 -4.91
C GLU A 354 -28.48 -7.40 -5.19
N GLY A 355 -29.11 -8.59 -5.12
CA GLY A 355 -30.52 -8.77 -5.45
C GLY A 355 -30.84 -8.51 -6.92
N ALA A 356 -29.86 -8.69 -7.82
CA ALA A 356 -29.95 -8.29 -9.21
C ALA A 356 -29.22 -9.23 -10.17
N PHE A 357 -29.62 -9.19 -11.44
CA PHE A 357 -28.89 -9.84 -12.54
C PHE A 357 -27.71 -8.97 -12.98
N ILE A 358 -26.53 -9.58 -13.05
CA ILE A 358 -25.29 -8.91 -13.40
C ILE A 358 -25.07 -8.97 -14.91
N LYS A 359 -24.74 -7.84 -15.53
CA LYS A 359 -24.26 -7.75 -16.91
C LYS A 359 -22.77 -8.05 -16.90
N MET A 360 -22.41 -9.23 -17.40
CA MET A 360 -21.04 -9.73 -17.31
C MET A 360 -20.31 -9.63 -18.65
N ALA A 361 -19.10 -9.10 -18.63
CA ALA A 361 -18.08 -9.47 -19.59
C ALA A 361 -17.55 -10.86 -19.21
N GLU A 362 -17.58 -11.79 -20.15
CA GLU A 362 -17.14 -13.18 -19.97
C GLU A 362 -15.81 -13.36 -20.69
N ILE A 363 -14.80 -13.88 -20.00
CA ILE A 363 -13.47 -14.11 -20.57
C ILE A 363 -13.01 -15.54 -20.26
N ASP A 364 -12.61 -16.27 -21.30
CA ASP A 364 -11.93 -17.55 -21.22
C ASP A 364 -10.42 -17.28 -21.30
N ILE A 365 -9.72 -17.38 -20.16
CA ILE A 365 -8.33 -16.91 -20.04
C ILE A 365 -7.38 -17.72 -20.92
N GLN A 366 -7.45 -19.05 -20.88
CA GLN A 366 -6.57 -19.89 -21.71
C GLN A 366 -6.85 -19.69 -23.21
N ALA A 367 -8.12 -19.60 -23.61
CA ALA A 367 -8.48 -19.31 -25.00
C ALA A 367 -8.00 -17.92 -25.45
N LEU A 368 -8.07 -16.92 -24.56
CA LEU A 368 -7.53 -15.60 -24.81
C LEU A 368 -6.01 -15.64 -24.98
N LEU A 369 -5.26 -16.33 -24.13
CA LEU A 369 -3.81 -16.46 -24.27
C LEU A 369 -3.41 -17.19 -25.58
N ASN A 370 -4.13 -18.24 -25.96
CA ASN A 370 -3.96 -18.90 -27.27
C ASN A 370 -4.19 -17.91 -28.43
N CYS A 371 -5.22 -17.08 -28.31
CA CYS A 371 -5.55 -16.05 -29.29
C CYS A 371 -4.41 -15.03 -29.42
N LEU A 372 -3.94 -14.48 -28.30
CA LEU A 372 -2.83 -13.52 -28.26
C LEU A 372 -1.56 -14.09 -28.91
N HIS A 373 -1.23 -15.35 -28.62
CA HIS A 373 -0.08 -16.03 -29.24
C HIS A 373 -0.22 -16.16 -30.77
N THR A 374 -1.39 -16.58 -31.25
CA THR A 374 -1.58 -16.92 -32.67
C THR A 374 -1.81 -15.71 -33.58
N THR A 375 -2.30 -14.60 -33.02
CA THR A 375 -2.65 -13.40 -33.79
C THR A 375 -1.59 -12.30 -33.74
N ASN A 376 -0.66 -12.34 -32.76
CA ASN A 376 0.49 -11.42 -32.60
C ASN A 376 0.12 -9.91 -32.65
N TRP A 377 -1.10 -9.60 -32.25
CA TRP A 377 -1.78 -8.31 -32.33
C TRP A 377 -1.66 -7.42 -31.09
N LEU A 378 -0.94 -7.82 -30.04
CA LEU A 378 -0.66 -6.94 -28.89
C LEU A 378 0.20 -5.72 -29.29
N GLY A 379 0.80 -5.74 -30.48
CA GLY A 379 1.69 -4.71 -31.01
C GLY A 379 3.06 -5.30 -31.36
N GLU A 380 3.93 -4.49 -31.99
CA GLU A 380 5.31 -4.93 -32.22
C GLU A 380 6.05 -5.06 -30.88
N GLY A 381 6.53 -6.27 -30.58
CA GLY A 381 7.37 -6.55 -29.42
C GLY A 381 6.65 -7.00 -28.14
N LEU A 382 5.31 -7.06 -28.14
CA LEU A 382 4.53 -7.61 -27.01
C LEU A 382 4.16 -9.07 -27.28
N HIS A 383 4.67 -9.95 -26.42
CA HIS A 383 4.48 -11.39 -26.45
C HIS A 383 3.96 -11.88 -25.09
N LEU A 384 3.63 -13.16 -24.98
CA LEU A 384 3.13 -13.71 -23.71
C LEU A 384 4.18 -13.68 -22.59
N ASP A 385 5.47 -13.67 -22.93
CA ASP A 385 6.61 -13.53 -22.02
C ASP A 385 7.07 -12.08 -21.81
N ASP A 386 6.20 -11.08 -22.10
CA ASP A 386 6.53 -9.68 -21.80
C ASP A 386 6.90 -9.49 -20.33
N ASN A 387 7.94 -8.70 -20.09
CA ASN A 387 8.50 -8.45 -18.76
C ASN A 387 8.60 -6.97 -18.41
N SER A 388 8.03 -6.10 -19.22
CA SER A 388 8.16 -4.64 -19.10
C SER A 388 7.70 -4.14 -17.72
N GLU A 389 6.62 -4.71 -17.19
CA GLU A 389 6.07 -4.41 -15.86
C GLU A 389 6.15 -5.60 -14.89
N GLY A 390 7.05 -6.55 -15.17
CA GLY A 390 7.21 -7.82 -14.43
C GLY A 390 6.32 -8.96 -14.94
N GLY A 391 5.61 -8.76 -16.05
CA GLY A 391 4.67 -9.71 -16.65
C GLY A 391 3.51 -8.97 -17.32
N LEU A 392 2.49 -9.72 -17.73
CA LEU A 392 1.32 -9.21 -18.43
C LEU A 392 0.36 -8.44 -17.50
N VAL A 393 -0.19 -7.34 -18.00
CA VAL A 393 -1.22 -6.54 -17.33
C VAL A 393 -2.45 -6.44 -18.22
N PHE A 394 -3.56 -7.05 -17.79
CA PHE A 394 -4.83 -7.01 -18.52
C PHE A 394 -5.84 -6.16 -17.78
N HIS A 395 -6.49 -5.22 -18.48
CA HIS A 395 -7.56 -4.39 -17.94
C HIS A 395 -8.89 -4.79 -18.58
N PHE A 396 -9.83 -5.25 -17.76
CA PHE A 396 -11.17 -5.69 -18.18
C PHE A 396 -12.24 -4.80 -17.54
N SER A 397 -13.09 -4.22 -18.37
CA SER A 397 -14.09 -3.25 -17.92
C SER A 397 -15.46 -3.46 -18.58
N VAL A 398 -16.49 -2.86 -17.98
CA VAL A 398 -17.84 -2.75 -18.55
C VAL A 398 -18.25 -1.27 -18.55
N ASN A 399 -18.43 -0.72 -19.75
CA ASN A 399 -18.88 0.65 -19.95
C ASN A 399 -20.35 0.66 -20.36
N GLY A 400 -21.20 1.23 -19.52
CA GLY A 400 -22.62 1.40 -19.76
C GLY A 400 -23.17 2.65 -19.10
N PRO A 401 -24.49 2.89 -19.18
CA PRO A 401 -25.12 4.11 -18.68
C PRO A 401 -24.92 4.39 -17.18
N SER A 402 -24.57 3.37 -16.39
CA SER A 402 -24.41 3.46 -14.93
C SER A 402 -22.96 3.28 -14.46
N SER A 403 -21.95 3.39 -15.33
CA SER A 403 -20.55 3.13 -14.97
C SER A 403 -19.96 4.09 -13.93
N SER A 404 -20.59 5.25 -13.68
CA SER A 404 -20.08 6.27 -12.74
C SER A 404 -20.46 6.03 -11.27
N GLY A 405 -21.02 4.88 -10.91
CA GLY A 405 -21.38 4.55 -9.52
C GLY A 405 -21.89 3.12 -9.39
N VAL A 406 -22.61 2.85 -8.29
CA VAL A 406 -23.20 1.53 -8.02
C VAL A 406 -24.04 1.06 -9.21
N ASN A 407 -23.72 -0.14 -9.69
CA ASN A 407 -24.32 -0.72 -10.86
C ASN A 407 -24.43 -2.25 -10.72
N ASN A 408 -24.83 -2.91 -11.80
CA ASN A 408 -24.94 -4.38 -11.85
C ASN A 408 -24.05 -4.92 -12.96
N TYR A 409 -22.82 -4.43 -13.06
CA TYR A 409 -21.84 -4.86 -14.06
C TYR A 409 -20.79 -5.75 -13.40
N GLY A 410 -20.16 -6.59 -14.20
CA GLY A 410 -19.08 -7.43 -13.71
C GLY A 410 -18.23 -8.04 -14.81
N VAL A 411 -17.11 -8.58 -14.39
CA VAL A 411 -16.17 -9.33 -15.22
C VAL A 411 -16.08 -10.73 -14.66
N ARG A 412 -16.31 -11.75 -15.48
CA ARG A 412 -16.16 -13.15 -15.09
C ARG A 412 -15.10 -13.84 -15.93
N VAL A 413 -14.13 -14.45 -15.25
CA VAL A 413 -13.08 -15.25 -15.88
C VAL A 413 -13.29 -16.73 -15.63
N ARG A 414 -13.00 -17.56 -16.63
CA ARG A 414 -13.06 -19.03 -16.59
C ARG A 414 -11.83 -19.64 -17.25
N ASN A 415 -11.64 -20.95 -17.06
CA ASN A 415 -10.51 -21.72 -17.62
C ASN A 415 -9.15 -21.08 -17.31
N ALA A 416 -9.00 -20.64 -16.06
CA ALA A 416 -7.82 -19.95 -15.56
C ALA A 416 -6.99 -20.83 -14.62
N SER A 417 -7.19 -22.16 -14.61
CA SER A 417 -6.45 -23.06 -13.71
C SER A 417 -4.94 -23.02 -13.96
N GLU A 418 -4.54 -22.69 -15.18
CA GLU A 418 -3.17 -22.42 -15.59
C GLU A 418 -3.20 -21.12 -16.40
N LEU A 419 -2.32 -20.18 -16.07
CA LEU A 419 -2.27 -18.86 -16.70
C LEU A 419 -1.30 -18.88 -17.90
N GLN A 420 -1.48 -19.87 -18.76
CA GLN A 420 -0.63 -20.13 -19.93
C GLN A 420 -1.48 -20.42 -21.16
N SER A 421 -0.89 -20.20 -22.33
CA SER A 421 -1.39 -20.77 -23.58
C SER A 421 -1.33 -22.30 -23.52
N SER A 422 -2.33 -22.97 -24.10
CA SER A 422 -2.29 -24.43 -24.30
C SER A 422 -1.49 -24.83 -25.54
N ASP A 423 -1.08 -23.88 -26.38
CA ASP A 423 -0.18 -24.13 -27.50
C ASP A 423 1.26 -24.28 -26.99
N GLY A 424 1.87 -25.44 -27.21
CA GLY A 424 3.24 -25.72 -26.77
C GLY A 424 4.34 -24.95 -27.49
N ALA A 425 4.00 -24.18 -28.54
CA ALA A 425 4.92 -23.24 -29.19
C ALA A 425 4.86 -21.83 -28.56
N ALA A 426 3.89 -21.58 -27.69
CA ALA A 426 3.77 -20.29 -27.02
C ALA A 426 4.87 -20.10 -25.97
N PRO A 427 5.42 -18.89 -25.83
CA PRO A 427 6.33 -18.59 -24.74
C PRO A 427 5.58 -18.56 -23.40
N ASP A 428 6.29 -18.88 -22.33
CA ASP A 428 5.72 -18.93 -20.98
C ASP A 428 5.39 -17.52 -20.49
N VAL A 429 4.16 -17.32 -20.03
CA VAL A 429 3.77 -16.15 -19.26
C VAL A 429 4.55 -16.15 -17.95
N ILE A 430 5.29 -15.08 -17.68
CA ILE A 430 6.17 -14.99 -16.50
C ILE A 430 5.46 -14.39 -15.27
N GLY A 431 4.34 -13.71 -15.47
CA GLY A 431 3.50 -13.11 -14.43
C GLY A 431 2.25 -12.50 -15.05
N MET A 432 1.14 -12.42 -14.31
CA MET A 432 -0.09 -11.82 -14.83
C MET A 432 -0.91 -11.09 -13.76
N THR A 433 -1.20 -9.81 -14.02
CA THR A 433 -2.13 -9.02 -13.23
C THR A 433 -3.39 -8.71 -14.05
N VAL A 434 -4.55 -9.06 -13.51
CA VAL A 434 -5.85 -8.72 -14.11
C VAL A 434 -6.49 -7.61 -13.29
N VAL A 435 -6.88 -6.54 -13.96
CA VAL A 435 -7.47 -5.34 -13.39
C VAL A 435 -8.90 -5.19 -13.87
N SER A 436 -9.80 -4.77 -12.99
CA SER A 436 -11.15 -4.37 -13.35
C SER A 436 -11.65 -3.26 -12.44
N ASP A 437 -12.31 -2.27 -13.00
CA ASP A 437 -13.08 -1.30 -12.23
C ASP A 437 -14.44 -1.84 -11.77
N GLN A 438 -14.81 -3.07 -12.14
CA GLN A 438 -16.13 -3.65 -11.83
C GLN A 438 -16.00 -4.88 -10.91
N ALA A 439 -17.13 -5.41 -10.45
CA ALA A 439 -17.16 -6.65 -9.69
C ALA A 439 -16.55 -7.82 -10.49
N PHE A 440 -15.56 -8.51 -9.93
CA PHE A 440 -14.83 -9.57 -10.59
C PHE A 440 -15.23 -10.94 -10.06
N TYR A 441 -15.41 -11.91 -10.95
CA TYR A 441 -15.86 -13.26 -10.64
C TYR A 441 -14.86 -14.28 -11.19
N THR A 442 -14.18 -15.02 -10.30
CA THR A 442 -13.41 -16.20 -10.70
C THR A 442 -14.34 -17.41 -10.77
N ALA A 443 -14.38 -18.12 -11.89
CA ALA A 443 -15.13 -19.35 -12.03
C ALA A 443 -14.20 -20.57 -12.12
N GLY A 444 -14.13 -21.31 -11.00
CA GLY A 444 -13.26 -22.47 -10.84
C GLY A 444 -11.87 -22.11 -10.32
N ASN A 445 -10.94 -23.02 -10.56
CA ASN A 445 -9.54 -22.84 -10.16
C ASN A 445 -8.91 -21.65 -10.91
N TYR A 446 -8.01 -20.95 -10.21
CA TYR A 446 -7.25 -19.84 -10.76
C TYR A 446 -5.78 -19.99 -10.40
N ASN A 447 -4.90 -20.07 -11.40
CA ASN A 447 -3.45 -20.20 -11.24
C ASN A 447 -3.04 -21.37 -10.32
N SER A 448 -3.81 -22.47 -10.37
CA SER A 448 -3.64 -23.64 -9.50
C SER A 448 -2.57 -24.62 -10.01
N THR A 449 -2.27 -24.58 -11.30
CA THR A 449 -1.32 -25.44 -12.00
C THR A 449 -0.20 -24.56 -12.53
N ASN A 450 1.06 -25.01 -12.40
CA ASN A 450 2.26 -24.27 -12.85
C ASN A 450 2.19 -22.79 -12.46
N LYS A 451 1.98 -22.55 -11.16
CA LYS A 451 1.73 -21.23 -10.57
C LYS A 451 2.79 -20.22 -11.02
N ILE A 452 2.34 -19.07 -11.50
CA ILE A 452 3.16 -17.87 -11.77
C ILE A 452 2.78 -16.74 -10.81
N PRO A 453 3.60 -15.69 -10.64
CA PRO A 453 3.19 -14.44 -9.98
C PRO A 453 1.89 -13.90 -10.58
N ALA A 454 0.82 -13.82 -9.77
CA ALA A 454 -0.48 -13.35 -10.27
C ALA A 454 -1.23 -12.47 -9.28
N ALA A 455 -1.97 -11.49 -9.81
CA ALA A 455 -2.86 -10.65 -9.02
C ALA A 455 -4.20 -10.37 -9.72
N ILE A 456 -5.22 -10.11 -8.91
CA ILE A 456 -6.54 -9.62 -9.33
C ILE A 456 -6.82 -8.33 -8.56
N LEU A 457 -6.93 -7.22 -9.28
CA LEU A 457 -7.24 -5.89 -8.74
C LEU A 457 -8.65 -5.55 -9.22
N CYS A 458 -9.61 -5.43 -8.31
CA CYS A 458 -11.01 -5.26 -8.69
C CYS A 458 -11.86 -4.51 -7.67
N ASP A 459 -13.00 -3.98 -8.10
CA ASP A 459 -13.97 -3.33 -7.20
C ASP A 459 -14.43 -4.27 -6.07
N SER A 460 -14.88 -5.47 -6.43
CA SER A 460 -15.22 -6.54 -5.48
C SER A 460 -14.87 -7.92 -6.04
N ILE A 461 -14.20 -8.76 -5.25
CA ILE A 461 -13.86 -10.13 -5.66
C ILE A 461 -14.93 -11.15 -5.25
N ASN A 462 -15.40 -11.93 -6.22
CA ASN A 462 -16.43 -12.94 -6.08
C ASN A 462 -15.88 -14.30 -6.54
N VAL A 463 -16.19 -15.36 -5.81
CA VAL A 463 -15.69 -16.71 -6.11
C VAL A 463 -16.84 -17.66 -6.41
N LEU A 464 -16.80 -18.26 -7.59
CA LEU A 464 -17.65 -19.36 -8.05
C LEU A 464 -16.78 -20.63 -8.14
N SER A 465 -17.24 -21.72 -7.56
CA SER A 465 -16.49 -22.97 -7.47
C SER A 465 -16.33 -23.66 -8.83
N ASN A 466 -15.52 -24.73 -8.88
CA ASN A 466 -15.39 -25.57 -10.09
C ASN A 466 -16.72 -26.24 -10.51
N ASN A 467 -17.72 -26.28 -9.63
CA ASN A 467 -19.01 -26.89 -9.91
C ASN A 467 -20.09 -25.86 -10.31
N TRP A 468 -19.73 -24.57 -10.39
CA TRP A 468 -20.68 -23.56 -10.85
C TRP A 468 -21.10 -23.85 -12.29
N ASN A 469 -22.42 -23.85 -12.53
CA ASN A 469 -22.94 -23.98 -13.88
C ASN A 469 -22.83 -22.64 -14.61
N LEU A 470 -21.91 -22.53 -15.56
CA LEU A 470 -21.60 -21.30 -16.30
C LEU A 470 -22.73 -20.78 -17.21
N ASN A 471 -23.86 -21.51 -17.33
CA ASN A 471 -25.08 -20.98 -17.92
C ASN A 471 -26.00 -20.27 -16.90
N ASP A 472 -25.58 -20.22 -15.63
CA ASP A 472 -26.22 -19.57 -14.48
C ASP A 472 -27.63 -20.03 -14.16
N SER A 473 -28.06 -21.17 -14.70
CA SER A 473 -29.41 -21.72 -14.52
C SER A 473 -29.81 -21.97 -13.06
N THR A 474 -28.84 -22.03 -12.14
CA THR A 474 -29.07 -22.23 -10.69
C THR A 474 -28.86 -20.98 -9.85
N SER A 475 -28.51 -19.84 -10.45
CA SER A 475 -28.21 -18.58 -9.73
C SER A 475 -29.39 -18.04 -8.92
N THR A 476 -30.62 -18.24 -9.41
CA THR A 476 -31.88 -17.87 -8.73
C THR A 476 -32.51 -18.99 -7.90
N SER A 477 -31.94 -20.21 -7.95
CA SER A 477 -32.48 -21.38 -7.24
C SER A 477 -32.30 -21.27 -5.72
N SER A 478 -32.70 -22.31 -4.98
CA SER A 478 -32.35 -22.40 -3.55
C SER A 478 -30.84 -22.60 -3.36
N LEU A 479 -30.29 -22.19 -2.21
CA LEU A 479 -28.89 -22.39 -1.86
C LEU A 479 -28.47 -23.88 -1.91
N ASN A 480 -29.40 -24.80 -1.58
CA ASN A 480 -29.17 -26.24 -1.66
C ASN A 480 -28.98 -26.77 -3.09
N SER A 481 -29.37 -26.00 -4.10
CA SER A 481 -29.19 -26.32 -5.52
C SER A 481 -27.87 -25.76 -6.08
N ARG A 482 -27.16 -24.92 -5.32
CA ARG A 482 -25.87 -24.32 -5.66
C ARG A 482 -24.76 -24.94 -4.82
N VAL A 483 -24.56 -26.25 -4.93
CA VAL A 483 -23.55 -26.96 -4.14
C VAL A 483 -22.17 -26.70 -4.74
N ALA A 484 -21.26 -26.13 -3.95
CA ALA A 484 -19.91 -25.86 -4.38
C ALA A 484 -19.06 -27.15 -4.51
N SER A 485 -17.89 -27.01 -5.12
CA SER A 485 -16.81 -28.00 -5.08
C SER A 485 -15.52 -27.38 -4.53
N ASN A 486 -14.53 -28.23 -4.25
CA ASN A 486 -13.22 -27.73 -3.83
C ASN A 486 -12.60 -26.91 -4.96
N THR A 487 -12.02 -25.77 -4.61
CA THR A 487 -11.42 -24.82 -5.56
C THR A 487 -10.11 -24.28 -5.01
N THR A 488 -9.14 -24.08 -5.88
CA THR A 488 -7.81 -23.53 -5.55
C THR A 488 -7.59 -22.23 -6.32
N ILE A 489 -7.24 -21.17 -5.60
CA ILE A 489 -6.88 -19.87 -6.19
C ILE A 489 -5.51 -19.45 -5.64
N ASN A 490 -4.56 -19.19 -6.54
CA ASN A 490 -3.27 -18.60 -6.19
C ASN A 490 -3.12 -17.23 -6.86
N ALA A 491 -3.44 -16.16 -6.13
CA ALA A 491 -3.30 -14.79 -6.63
C ALA A 491 -3.36 -13.81 -5.47
N ALA A 492 -2.61 -12.72 -5.57
CA ALA A 492 -2.84 -11.57 -4.71
C ALA A 492 -4.17 -10.90 -5.08
N PHE A 493 -4.95 -10.50 -4.08
CA PHE A 493 -6.20 -9.76 -4.28
C PHE A 493 -6.04 -8.34 -3.77
N LEU A 494 -6.33 -7.36 -4.63
CA LEU A 494 -6.67 -6.02 -4.20
C LEU A 494 -8.14 -5.78 -4.50
N SER A 495 -8.95 -5.58 -3.46
CA SER A 495 -10.38 -5.42 -3.65
C SER A 495 -11.07 -4.61 -2.56
N GLY A 496 -12.14 -3.93 -2.96
CA GLY A 496 -13.03 -3.27 -2.03
C GLY A 496 -13.70 -4.27 -1.09
N THR A 497 -13.76 -3.93 0.20
CA THR A 497 -14.56 -4.68 1.17
C THR A 497 -15.47 -3.74 1.93
N ASP A 498 -16.63 -4.17 2.36
CA ASP A 498 -17.53 -3.30 3.13
C ASP A 498 -16.94 -3.01 4.52
N SER A 499 -17.48 -2.04 5.23
CA SER A 499 -17.05 -1.69 6.59
C SER A 499 -18.08 -2.17 7.60
N THR A 500 -17.65 -2.89 8.65
CA THR A 500 -18.56 -3.25 9.75
C THR A 500 -19.16 -1.98 10.35
N GLY A 501 -20.48 -1.93 10.40
CA GLY A 501 -21.28 -0.79 10.82
C GLY A 501 -21.35 0.37 9.83
N GLY A 502 -20.84 0.21 8.61
CA GLY A 502 -20.88 1.23 7.56
C GLY A 502 -19.98 2.44 7.82
N ALA A 503 -19.11 2.37 8.83
CA ALA A 503 -18.18 3.43 9.19
C ALA A 503 -16.91 2.86 9.84
N GLU A 504 -15.79 3.58 9.73
CA GLU A 504 -14.54 3.23 10.38
C GLU A 504 -14.48 3.75 11.83
N GLY A 505 -13.54 3.18 12.59
CA GLY A 505 -13.32 3.47 14.00
C GLY A 505 -14.54 3.20 14.89
N ALA A 506 -14.61 3.98 15.97
CA ALA A 506 -15.69 3.91 16.95
C ALA A 506 -17.10 4.13 16.36
N ALA A 507 -17.22 4.87 15.26
CA ALA A 507 -18.53 5.16 14.64
C ALA A 507 -19.20 3.92 14.03
N GLY A 508 -18.43 2.94 13.57
CA GLY A 508 -18.96 1.66 13.07
C GLY A 508 -19.25 0.63 14.15
N GLN A 509 -18.90 0.90 15.41
CA GLN A 509 -19.15 -0.03 16.50
C GLN A 509 -20.65 -0.14 16.80
N GLY A 510 -21.15 -1.37 16.96
CA GLY A 510 -22.59 -1.60 17.20
C GLY A 510 -23.45 -1.70 15.94
N GLY A 511 -22.87 -1.53 14.74
CA GLY A 511 -23.59 -1.61 13.47
C GLY A 511 -23.61 -3.02 12.85
N GLY A 512 -24.07 -3.12 11.59
CA GLY A 512 -24.17 -4.39 10.86
C GLY A 512 -22.80 -5.02 10.55
N TYR A 513 -22.67 -6.32 10.78
CA TYR A 513 -21.43 -7.05 10.49
C TYR A 513 -21.22 -7.22 8.98
N ASN A 514 -20.00 -6.99 8.48
CA ASN A 514 -19.65 -7.12 7.06
C ASN A 514 -19.16 -8.52 6.64
N GLY A 515 -18.96 -9.43 7.60
CA GLY A 515 -18.40 -10.76 7.37
C GLY A 515 -16.90 -10.92 7.65
N GLY A 516 -16.18 -9.85 8.02
CA GLY A 516 -14.75 -9.84 8.34
C GLY A 516 -13.85 -10.23 7.18
N LEU A 517 -12.56 -10.41 7.45
CA LEU A 517 -11.58 -10.94 6.49
C LEU A 517 -12.00 -12.30 5.93
N GLU A 518 -12.64 -13.12 6.75
CA GLU A 518 -13.13 -14.44 6.36
C GLU A 518 -14.28 -14.41 5.33
N ASN A 519 -14.77 -13.21 4.98
CA ASN A 519 -15.68 -12.93 3.87
C ASN A 519 -15.09 -11.92 2.87
N TYR A 520 -13.76 -11.77 2.82
CA TYR A 520 -13.10 -10.92 1.83
C TYR A 520 -13.54 -11.30 0.41
N PRO A 521 -13.43 -12.58 -0.03
CA PRO A 521 -14.16 -13.02 -1.21
C PRO A 521 -15.65 -13.16 -0.92
N ARG A 522 -16.47 -12.64 -1.84
CA ARG A 522 -17.91 -12.81 -1.82
C ARG A 522 -18.29 -14.17 -2.41
N PHE A 523 -19.11 -14.94 -1.70
CA PHE A 523 -19.55 -16.28 -2.10
C PHE A 523 -21.04 -16.32 -2.49
N HIS A 524 -21.38 -17.30 -3.34
CA HIS A 524 -22.73 -17.44 -3.93
C HIS A 524 -23.29 -18.88 -3.86
N GLU A 525 -22.57 -19.79 -3.20
CA GLU A 525 -22.83 -21.23 -3.20
C GLU A 525 -22.83 -21.82 -1.78
N SER A 526 -23.37 -23.03 -1.64
CA SER A 526 -23.24 -23.86 -0.45
C SER A 526 -21.88 -24.56 -0.45
N TRP A 527 -20.92 -24.01 0.29
CA TRP A 527 -19.60 -24.61 0.53
C TRP A 527 -19.53 -25.59 1.70
N SER A 528 -20.66 -26.00 2.28
CA SER A 528 -20.66 -26.99 3.37
C SER A 528 -19.90 -28.26 2.97
N GLY A 529 -18.86 -28.60 3.74
CA GLY A 529 -17.99 -29.76 3.47
C GLY A 529 -17.05 -29.61 2.27
N ARG A 530 -16.87 -28.38 1.75
CA ARG A 530 -15.98 -28.05 0.63
C ARG A 530 -14.93 -27.04 1.07
N THR A 531 -13.76 -27.08 0.43
CA THR A 531 -12.61 -26.25 0.78
C THR A 531 -12.30 -25.28 -0.35
N LEU A 532 -12.15 -24.00 0.00
CA LEU A 532 -11.42 -23.05 -0.82
C LEU A 532 -9.97 -23.02 -0.32
N THR A 533 -9.05 -23.46 -1.17
CA THR A 533 -7.62 -23.28 -0.95
C THR A 533 -7.20 -21.96 -1.58
N TYR A 534 -6.64 -21.07 -0.78
CA TYR A 534 -6.18 -19.76 -1.23
C TYR A 534 -4.73 -19.54 -0.80
N ARG A 535 -3.87 -19.15 -1.73
CA ARG A 535 -2.53 -18.63 -1.45
C ARG A 535 -2.44 -17.25 -2.11
N GLY A 536 -2.15 -16.23 -1.32
CA GLY A 536 -2.06 -14.87 -1.85
C GLY A 536 -1.93 -13.82 -0.77
N SER A 537 -2.52 -12.66 -1.02
CA SER A 537 -2.50 -11.49 -0.17
C SER A 537 -3.87 -10.81 -0.25
N PHE A 538 -4.47 -10.46 0.89
CA PHE A 538 -5.72 -9.72 0.95
C PHE A 538 -5.45 -8.22 1.17
N VAL A 539 -5.65 -7.39 0.15
CA VAL A 539 -5.42 -5.94 0.21
C VAL A 539 -6.71 -5.17 -0.02
N SER A 540 -7.23 -4.47 0.99
CA SER A 540 -8.42 -3.65 0.85
C SER A 540 -8.13 -2.17 1.11
N LEU A 541 -8.15 -1.37 0.04
CA LEU A 541 -7.81 0.06 0.12
C LEU A 541 -9.05 0.96 0.34
N ASN A 542 -10.25 0.45 0.05
CA ASN A 542 -11.49 1.20 0.21
C ASN A 542 -12.71 0.25 0.30
N THR A 543 -13.91 0.81 0.44
CA THR A 543 -15.17 0.12 0.15
C THR A 543 -15.40 0.01 -1.36
N PRO A 544 -16.15 -1.01 -1.84
CA PRO A 544 -16.54 -1.10 -3.24
C PRO A 544 -17.31 0.16 -3.70
N GLN A 545 -17.03 0.62 -4.92
CA GLN A 545 -17.64 1.76 -5.59
C GLN A 545 -18.80 1.35 -6.51
N HIS A 546 -18.79 0.12 -7.04
CA HIS A 546 -19.77 -0.32 -8.05
C HIS A 546 -20.77 -1.37 -7.55
N VAL A 547 -20.59 -1.90 -6.34
CA VAL A 547 -21.55 -2.79 -5.66
C VAL A 547 -21.81 -2.37 -4.21
N ASP A 548 -23.00 -2.60 -3.69
CA ASP A 548 -23.41 -2.13 -2.35
C ASP A 548 -24.25 -3.15 -1.54
N GLY A 549 -24.44 -4.36 -2.07
CA GLY A 549 -25.22 -5.39 -1.42
C GLY A 549 -24.70 -5.76 -0.01
N ALA A 550 -25.60 -5.73 0.97
CA ALA A 550 -25.28 -6.00 2.37
C ALA A 550 -24.87 -7.47 2.60
N TRP A 551 -23.96 -7.68 3.57
CA TRP A 551 -23.56 -9.03 3.96
C TRP A 551 -24.70 -9.80 4.64
N VAL A 552 -24.94 -11.03 4.16
CA VAL A 552 -25.87 -11.99 4.75
C VAL A 552 -25.27 -13.39 4.69
N TYR A 553 -25.27 -14.11 5.82
CA TYR A 553 -24.87 -15.51 5.88
C TYR A 553 -26.06 -16.45 5.72
N GLY A 554 -25.85 -17.58 5.04
CA GLY A 554 -26.86 -18.64 4.88
C GLY A 554 -27.73 -18.43 3.64
N SER A 555 -28.94 -18.98 3.66
CA SER A 555 -29.86 -18.93 2.51
C SER A 555 -30.44 -17.52 2.32
N PRO A 556 -30.51 -16.99 1.09
CA PRO A 556 -30.11 -17.63 -0.18
C PRO A 556 -28.63 -17.46 -0.55
N GLN A 557 -27.85 -16.67 0.19
CA GLN A 557 -26.53 -16.21 -0.23
C GLN A 557 -25.48 -17.33 -0.35
N TYR A 558 -25.01 -17.87 0.78
CA TYR A 558 -23.89 -18.82 0.82
C TYR A 558 -23.78 -19.53 2.16
N THR A 559 -23.07 -20.67 2.19
CA THR A 559 -22.43 -21.17 3.42
C THR A 559 -20.93 -21.08 3.28
N ALA A 560 -20.20 -20.80 4.36
CA ALA A 560 -18.75 -20.64 4.31
C ALA A 560 -17.99 -21.93 3.95
N PRO A 561 -16.88 -21.84 3.18
CA PRO A 561 -16.01 -22.98 2.91
C PRO A 561 -15.15 -23.33 4.12
N GLY A 562 -14.58 -24.54 4.10
CA GLY A 562 -13.31 -24.79 4.74
C GLY A 562 -12.26 -23.83 4.17
N ARG A 563 -11.66 -23.01 5.03
CA ARG A 563 -10.69 -21.98 4.62
C ARG A 563 -9.28 -22.50 4.81
N ASN A 564 -8.71 -23.06 3.75
CA ASN A 564 -7.28 -23.31 3.69
C ASN A 564 -6.62 -22.07 3.06
N TRP A 565 -6.67 -20.96 3.77
CA TRP A 565 -6.20 -19.65 3.31
C TRP A 565 -4.89 -19.34 4.01
N ASP A 566 -3.88 -18.97 3.24
CA ASP A 566 -2.60 -18.57 3.80
C ASP A 566 -1.92 -17.57 2.87
N TYR A 567 -0.91 -16.89 3.42
CA TYR A 567 -0.04 -16.00 2.66
C TYR A 567 0.74 -16.78 1.58
N ASP A 568 0.91 -16.17 0.40
CA ASP A 568 1.82 -16.72 -0.60
C ASP A 568 3.25 -16.27 -0.27
N THR A 569 4.04 -17.20 0.27
CA THR A 569 5.43 -16.92 0.67
C THR A 569 6.33 -16.57 -0.50
N ASP A 570 5.94 -16.86 -1.74
CA ASP A 570 6.72 -16.49 -2.92
C ASP A 570 6.80 -14.96 -3.06
N PHE A 571 5.82 -14.21 -2.54
CA PHE A 571 5.84 -12.74 -2.54
C PHE A 571 6.93 -12.13 -1.64
N ASN A 572 7.61 -12.94 -0.81
CA ASN A 572 8.81 -12.52 -0.09
C ASN A 572 10.04 -12.38 -1.01
N ASP A 573 9.97 -12.85 -2.24
CA ASP A 573 10.95 -12.58 -3.28
C ASP A 573 10.41 -11.48 -4.21
N ALA A 574 11.14 -10.38 -4.32
CA ALA A 574 10.75 -9.25 -5.16
C ALA A 574 10.60 -9.63 -6.64
N SER A 575 11.26 -10.68 -7.12
CA SER A 575 11.14 -11.19 -8.49
C SER A 575 9.84 -11.99 -8.74
N ASN A 576 9.19 -12.46 -7.68
CA ASN A 576 7.94 -13.22 -7.74
C ASN A 576 6.72 -12.37 -7.38
N LEU A 577 6.86 -11.04 -7.30
CA LEU A 577 5.74 -10.14 -7.13
C LEU A 577 4.93 -10.04 -8.43
N PRO A 578 3.58 -10.04 -8.36
CA PRO A 578 2.74 -9.84 -9.52
C PRO A 578 3.06 -8.53 -10.28
N PRO A 579 2.83 -8.47 -11.60
CA PRO A 579 3.05 -7.27 -12.39
C PRO A 579 2.32 -6.05 -11.82
N LEU A 580 2.97 -4.87 -11.81
CA LEU A 580 2.43 -3.64 -11.21
C LEU A 580 1.90 -3.79 -9.77
N SER A 581 2.54 -4.64 -8.96
CA SER A 581 2.21 -4.79 -7.53
C SER A 581 2.14 -3.42 -6.84
N PRO A 582 1.00 -3.05 -6.23
CA PRO A 582 0.84 -1.78 -5.56
C PRO A 582 1.72 -1.73 -4.32
N ARG A 583 2.13 -0.52 -3.95
CA ARG A 583 3.09 -0.28 -2.87
C ARG A 583 2.51 0.72 -1.90
N PHE A 584 2.96 0.78 -0.66
CA PHE A 584 2.75 1.94 0.22
C PHE A 584 4.06 2.68 0.43
N VAL A 585 3.95 3.96 0.81
CA VAL A 585 5.08 4.80 1.18
C VAL A 585 5.03 5.12 2.66
N TYR A 586 6.18 5.00 3.32
CA TYR A 586 6.37 5.58 4.65
C TYR A 586 7.74 6.23 4.77
N LEU A 587 7.82 7.20 5.67
CA LEU A 587 9.01 8.02 5.88
C LEU A 587 9.64 7.66 7.22
N ARG A 588 10.97 7.61 7.25
CA ARG A 588 11.74 7.42 8.47
C ARG A 588 12.80 8.50 8.58
N GLN A 589 12.85 9.15 9.73
CA GLN A 589 13.96 10.01 10.10
C GLN A 589 15.09 9.17 10.68
N GLU A 590 16.30 9.28 10.12
CA GLU A 590 17.44 8.45 10.54
C GLU A 590 18.36 9.19 11.50
N LEU A 591 18.71 10.43 11.18
CA LEU A 591 19.80 11.12 11.86
C LEU A 591 19.65 12.64 11.80
N PHE A 592 19.89 13.28 12.94
CA PHE A 592 20.06 14.72 13.07
C PHE A 592 21.49 14.99 13.55
N VAL A 593 22.30 15.65 12.72
CA VAL A 593 23.70 15.95 13.03
C VAL A 593 23.91 17.46 13.08
N ARG A 594 24.68 17.89 14.08
CA ARG A 594 25.24 19.23 14.13
C ARG A 594 26.71 19.16 13.78
N ASP A 595 27.10 19.91 12.76
CA ASP A 595 28.51 20.05 12.40
C ASP A 595 29.08 21.32 13.02
N PHE A 596 30.28 21.22 13.61
CA PHE A 596 30.94 22.30 14.33
C PHE A 596 32.20 22.81 13.64
N GLU A 597 32.65 22.18 12.54
CA GLU A 597 33.93 22.49 11.92
C GLU A 597 33.78 23.02 10.49
N GLN A 598 33.80 24.36 10.35
CA GLN A 598 34.46 25.08 9.24
C GLN A 598 35.05 26.40 9.73
#